data_AF-A0A9P9MGR9-F1
#
_entry.id   AF-A0A9P9MGR9-F1
#
_cell.length_a   1.000
_cell.length_b   1.000
_cell.length_c   1.000
_cell.angle_alpha   90.00
_cell.angle_beta   90.00
_cell.angle_gamma   90.00
#
_symmetry.space_group_name_H-M   'P 1'
#
loop_
_entity.id
_entity.type
_entity.pdbx_description
1 polymer ?
#
loop_
_entity_poly.entity_id
_entity_poly.type
_entity_poly.pdbx_seq_one_letter_code
_entity_poly.pdbx_strand_id
1 'polypeptide(L)'
;MSRYLQSLDSLDFHFRDEGLLGTTEKGGAATSFKRAKQTRRCWRLTGFQITIIGLLAVAATLLPILFFLKTANHHHHVNKAPTGIEFGSCGNNRTTALANCCIIFDNLSYSWVQPACHHPLLLKNFQDRHEIGYYYSPTRSPESRIPIEEIMDGRHPSVFADQEQHPMHCAFMLAKLHEAFVNGSPTDNLVRIQEHTEHCTEILLDSWLHEVPPCTRKDGCISRVNMAYTSCGYF
;
A
#
# COMPACT_ATOMS: atom_id res chain seq x y z
N MET A 1 13.82 32.21 -27.13
CA MET A 1 12.65 31.47 -26.60
C MET A 1 13.23 30.44 -25.65
N SER A 2 13.09 30.55 -24.34
CA SER A 2 11.83 30.28 -23.64
C SER A 2 11.86 30.94 -22.26
N ARG A 3 10.86 31.78 -22.00
CA ARG A 3 10.46 32.19 -20.65
C ARG A 3 9.64 31.05 -20.08
N TYR A 4 9.89 30.60 -18.85
CA TYR A 4 8.90 30.03 -17.91
C TYR A 4 9.65 29.45 -16.71
N LEU A 5 10.11 30.34 -15.82
CA LEU A 5 10.50 30.02 -14.46
C LEU A 5 10.01 31.17 -13.59
N GLN A 6 8.79 31.04 -13.06
CA GLN A 6 8.27 31.78 -11.90
C GLN A 6 6.84 31.32 -11.63
N SER A 7 6.59 30.89 -10.40
CA SER A 7 5.29 30.75 -9.71
C SER A 7 5.15 29.38 -9.03
N LEU A 8 5.82 29.22 -7.89
CA LEU A 8 5.38 28.35 -6.80
C LEU A 8 5.83 29.01 -5.49
N ASP A 9 5.16 30.10 -5.14
CA ASP A 9 5.15 30.67 -3.79
C ASP A 9 3.68 30.87 -3.43
N SER A 10 3.37 30.70 -2.14
CA SER A 10 2.09 30.94 -1.47
C SER A 10 1.07 29.80 -1.46
N LEU A 11 1.19 28.91 -0.46
CA LEU A 11 0.03 28.40 0.28
C LEU A 11 0.39 28.37 1.78
N ASP A 12 0.35 29.56 2.39
CA ASP A 12 0.33 29.74 3.85
C ASP A 12 -1.04 29.31 4.38
N PHE A 13 -1.06 28.28 5.23
CA PHE A 13 -2.27 27.84 5.91
C PHE A 13 -2.46 28.67 7.18
N HIS A 14 -3.35 29.67 7.10
CA HIS A 14 -3.71 30.56 8.19
C HIS A 14 -4.53 29.81 9.27
N PHE A 15 -3.94 29.64 10.45
CA PHE A 15 -4.64 29.26 11.67
C PHE A 15 -5.47 30.45 12.17
N ARG A 16 -6.79 30.25 12.33
CA ARG A 16 -7.74 31.29 12.75
C ARG A 16 -7.93 31.21 14.27
N ASP A 17 -7.26 32.10 15.00
CA ASP A 17 -7.57 32.45 16.39
C ASP A 17 -8.76 33.42 16.39
N GLU A 18 -9.88 33.03 16.99
CA GLU A 18 -10.96 33.98 17.32
C GLU A 18 -10.75 34.52 18.74
N GLY A 19 -10.36 35.79 18.79
CA GLY A 19 -10.31 36.59 20.01
C GLY A 19 -11.69 37.06 20.45
N LEU A 20 -11.79 37.37 21.75
CA LEU A 20 -12.85 38.18 22.32
C LEU A 20 -12.20 39.22 23.24
N LEU A 21 -12.12 40.45 22.74
CA LEU A 21 -11.72 41.66 23.46
C LEU A 21 -12.86 42.68 23.41
N GLY A 22 -13.04 43.38 24.53
CA GLY A 22 -13.71 44.68 24.64
C GLY A 22 -15.22 44.61 24.90
N THR A 23 -15.85 45.48 25.70
CA THR A 23 -15.42 46.79 26.20
C THR A 23 -16.17 47.18 27.48
N THR A 24 -15.57 48.14 28.17
CA THR A 24 -15.98 48.87 29.38
C THR A 24 -17.24 49.74 29.22
N GLU A 25 -18.03 49.93 30.29
CA GLU A 25 -18.38 51.28 30.80
C GLU A 25 -19.04 51.32 32.20
N LYS A 26 -18.44 52.18 33.04
CA LYS A 26 -18.87 53.02 34.18
C LYS A 26 -20.28 52.87 34.81
N GLY A 27 -20.31 52.95 36.15
CA GLY A 27 -21.41 53.61 36.86
C GLY A 27 -21.72 53.13 38.28
N GLY A 28 -21.16 53.82 39.29
CA GLY A 28 -21.85 54.33 40.49
C GLY A 28 -22.76 53.46 41.37
N ALA A 29 -22.48 53.57 42.68
CA ALA A 29 -23.40 53.51 43.83
C ALA A 29 -23.56 52.16 44.58
N ALA A 30 -23.21 52.28 45.86
CA ALA A 30 -23.19 51.27 46.90
C ALA A 30 -24.54 50.62 47.17
N THR A 31 -24.56 49.30 47.28
CA THR A 31 -25.60 48.59 48.05
C THR A 31 -25.02 47.35 48.76
N SER A 32 -25.07 47.39 50.09
CA SER A 32 -25.15 46.31 51.08
C SER A 32 -24.76 44.88 50.65
N PHE A 33 -23.57 44.42 51.06
CA PHE A 33 -23.15 43.02 50.96
C PHE A 33 -23.93 42.17 51.98
N LYS A 34 -25.05 41.57 51.57
CA LYS A 34 -25.69 40.49 52.32
C LYS A 34 -24.91 39.19 52.10
N ARG A 35 -24.39 38.62 53.19
CA ARG A 35 -23.65 37.35 53.22
C ARG A 35 -24.54 36.22 52.68
N ALA A 36 -24.34 35.82 51.43
CA ALA A 36 -25.03 34.69 50.83
C ALA A 36 -24.56 33.39 51.50
N LYS A 37 -25.46 32.68 52.18
CA LYS A 37 -25.22 31.32 52.68
C LYS A 37 -25.08 30.39 51.48
N GLN A 38 -23.85 29.98 51.19
CA GLN A 38 -23.53 29.01 50.15
C GLN A 38 -23.99 27.61 50.60
N THR A 39 -25.17 27.19 50.16
CA THR A 39 -25.67 25.84 50.37
C THR A 39 -24.97 24.91 49.38
N ARG A 40 -24.06 24.07 49.86
CA ARG A 40 -23.51 22.96 49.07
C ARG A 40 -24.63 21.95 48.82
N ARG A 41 -25.28 22.02 47.66
CA ARG A 41 -26.30 21.07 47.23
C ARG A 41 -25.59 19.76 46.83
N CYS A 42 -25.48 18.80 47.76
CA CYS A 42 -25.06 17.45 47.43
C CYS A 42 -26.11 16.80 46.52
N TRP A 43 -25.82 16.68 45.23
CA TRP A 43 -26.63 15.88 44.31
C TRP A 43 -26.44 14.41 44.67
N ARG A 44 -27.39 13.83 45.41
CA ARG A 44 -27.48 12.38 45.60
C ARG A 44 -28.08 11.78 44.33
N LEU A 45 -27.23 11.22 43.46
CA LEU A 45 -27.70 10.43 42.32
C LEU A 45 -28.49 9.23 42.87
N THR A 46 -29.72 9.04 42.40
CA THR A 46 -30.52 7.86 42.74
C THR A 46 -29.93 6.63 42.06
N GLY A 47 -30.18 5.43 42.59
CA GLY A 47 -29.63 4.18 42.04
C GLY A 47 -29.90 4.01 40.53
N PHE A 48 -31.04 4.51 40.05
CA PHE A 48 -31.43 4.52 38.64
C PHE A 48 -30.53 5.40 37.75
N GLN A 49 -30.02 6.51 38.27
CA GLN A 49 -29.12 7.38 37.52
C GLN A 49 -27.73 6.72 37.38
N ILE A 50 -27.28 6.00 38.40
CA ILE A 50 -26.00 5.28 38.37
C ILE A 50 -26.05 4.12 37.36
N THR A 51 -27.16 3.38 37.29
CA THR A 51 -27.31 2.28 36.33
C THR A 51 -27.33 2.78 34.89
N ILE A 52 -28.02 3.88 34.60
CA ILE A 52 -28.03 4.48 33.25
C ILE A 52 -26.63 4.95 32.85
N ILE A 53 -25.93 5.67 33.73
CA ILE A 53 -24.57 6.15 33.45
C ILE A 53 -23.62 4.96 33.20
N GLY A 54 -23.75 3.88 33.97
CA GLY A 54 -22.99 2.65 33.76
C GLY A 54 -23.24 2.02 32.39
N LEU A 55 -24.50 1.90 31.97
CA LEU A 55 -24.86 1.37 30.64
C LEU A 55 -24.33 2.24 29.50
N LEU A 56 -24.42 3.57 29.64
CA LEU A 56 -23.90 4.50 28.64
C LEU A 56 -22.37 4.43 28.54
N ALA A 57 -21.65 4.28 29.66
CA ALA A 57 -20.21 4.13 29.67
C ALA A 57 -19.76 2.79 29.01
N VAL A 58 -20.51 1.71 29.24
CA VAL A 58 -20.26 0.43 28.58
C VAL A 58 -20.54 0.51 27.08
N ALA A 59 -21.64 1.14 26.66
CA ALA A 59 -21.94 1.35 25.24
C ALA A 59 -20.86 2.22 24.55
N ALA A 60 -20.38 3.27 25.22
CA ALA A 60 -19.35 4.16 24.70
C ALA A 60 -17.99 3.47 24.49
N THR A 61 -17.72 2.37 25.19
CA THR A 61 -16.48 1.58 25.00
C THR A 61 -16.66 0.41 24.04
N LEU A 62 -17.79 -0.30 24.11
CA LEU A 62 -18.04 -1.47 23.25
C LEU A 62 -18.34 -1.10 21.80
N LEU A 63 -19.08 -0.01 21.54
CA LEU A 63 -19.44 0.37 20.18
C LEU A 63 -18.22 0.71 19.30
N PRO A 64 -17.23 1.52 19.77
CA PRO A 64 -16.00 1.74 19.01
C PRO A 64 -15.22 0.45 18.78
N ILE A 65 -15.07 -0.41 19.79
CA ILE A 65 -14.32 -1.67 19.66
C ILE A 65 -14.96 -2.57 18.61
N LEU A 66 -16.28 -2.72 18.62
CA LEU A 66 -17.00 -3.51 17.62
C LEU A 66 -16.90 -2.87 16.22
N PHE A 67 -16.92 -1.55 16.13
CA PHE A 67 -16.68 -0.84 14.87
C PHE A 67 -15.26 -1.05 14.34
N PHE A 68 -14.23 -0.98 15.20
CA PHE A 68 -12.84 -1.27 14.85
C PHE A 68 -12.64 -2.74 14.44
N LEU A 69 -13.22 -3.70 15.15
CA LEU A 69 -13.15 -5.12 14.78
C LEU A 69 -13.86 -5.40 13.45
N LYS A 70 -15.00 -4.74 13.21
CA LYS A 70 -15.73 -4.88 11.95
C LYS A 70 -14.99 -4.23 10.79
N THR A 71 -14.39 -3.05 10.98
CA THR A 71 -13.56 -2.38 9.95
C THR A 71 -12.27 -3.15 9.68
N ALA A 72 -11.56 -3.62 10.71
CA ALA A 72 -10.37 -4.47 10.54
C ALA A 72 -10.70 -5.76 9.76
N ASN A 73 -11.78 -6.46 10.11
CA ASN A 73 -12.24 -7.60 9.33
C ASN A 73 -12.69 -7.19 7.91
N HIS A 74 -13.30 -6.02 7.75
CA HIS A 74 -13.71 -5.54 6.43
C HIS A 74 -12.51 -5.22 5.54
N HIS A 75 -11.44 -4.60 6.05
CA HIS A 75 -10.20 -4.35 5.31
C HIS A 75 -9.54 -5.64 4.81
N HIS A 76 -9.62 -6.74 5.58
CA HIS A 76 -9.16 -8.04 5.14
C HIS A 76 -10.07 -8.73 4.10
N HIS A 77 -11.30 -8.23 3.90
CA HIS A 77 -12.31 -8.84 3.02
C HIS A 77 -12.76 -7.99 1.81
N VAL A 78 -12.25 -6.76 1.61
CA VAL A 78 -12.59 -5.94 0.41
C VAL A 78 -12.13 -6.57 -0.91
N ASN A 79 -11.28 -7.59 -0.92
CA ASN A 79 -10.63 -8.10 -2.13
C ASN A 79 -11.19 -9.38 -2.75
N LYS A 80 -12.49 -9.70 -2.61
CA LYS A 80 -13.05 -10.98 -3.12
C LYS A 80 -14.39 -10.92 -3.87
N ALA A 81 -14.89 -9.74 -4.25
CA ALA A 81 -16.01 -9.68 -5.19
C ALA A 81 -15.45 -9.58 -6.62
N PRO A 82 -15.77 -10.51 -7.54
CA PRO A 82 -15.41 -10.37 -8.95
C PRO A 82 -16.16 -9.16 -9.51
N THR A 83 -15.42 -8.14 -9.91
CA THR A 83 -15.97 -6.92 -10.52
C THR A 83 -16.06 -7.04 -12.05
N GLY A 84 -15.65 -8.19 -12.63
CA GLY A 84 -15.75 -8.48 -14.06
C GLY A 84 -15.43 -9.94 -14.44
N ILE A 85 -14.97 -10.15 -15.68
CA ILE A 85 -14.57 -11.46 -16.21
C ILE A 85 -13.26 -11.89 -15.56
N GLU A 86 -13.24 -13.06 -14.92
CA GLU A 86 -12.03 -13.68 -14.37
C GLU A 86 -11.48 -14.72 -15.36
N PHE A 87 -10.17 -14.63 -15.64
CA PHE A 87 -9.43 -15.61 -16.45
C PHE A 87 -8.83 -16.74 -15.62
N GLY A 88 -9.02 -16.70 -14.29
CA GLY A 88 -8.55 -17.72 -13.35
C GLY A 88 -7.14 -17.46 -12.83
N SER A 89 -6.61 -18.45 -12.09
CA SER A 89 -5.31 -18.43 -11.44
C SER A 89 -4.34 -19.43 -12.08
N CYS A 90 -3.05 -19.10 -12.12
CA CYS A 90 -1.97 -20.00 -12.51
C CYS A 90 -1.61 -21.06 -11.44
N GLY A 91 -2.40 -21.16 -10.35
CA GLY A 91 -2.19 -22.17 -9.32
C GLY A 91 -1.06 -21.81 -8.36
N ASN A 92 -0.26 -22.81 -7.97
CA ASN A 92 0.82 -22.64 -6.99
C ASN A 92 2.11 -23.38 -7.36
N ASN A 93 2.13 -24.05 -8.50
CA ASN A 93 3.28 -24.76 -9.05
C ASN A 93 3.21 -24.80 -10.58
N ARG A 94 4.35 -25.04 -11.23
CA ARG A 94 4.47 -25.09 -12.70
C ARG A 94 3.47 -26.06 -13.35
N THR A 95 3.27 -27.25 -12.77
CA THR A 95 2.32 -28.24 -13.31
C THR A 95 0.89 -27.69 -13.32
N THR A 96 0.47 -27.05 -12.23
CA THR A 96 -0.85 -26.39 -12.17
C THR A 96 -0.95 -25.17 -13.08
N ALA A 97 0.12 -24.41 -13.25
CA ALA A 97 0.14 -23.26 -14.16
C ALA A 97 -0.11 -23.70 -15.62
N LEU A 98 0.62 -24.72 -16.06
CA LEU A 98 0.45 -25.30 -17.40
C LEU A 98 -0.95 -25.90 -17.58
N ALA A 99 -1.47 -26.61 -16.56
CA ALA A 99 -2.83 -27.15 -16.59
C ALA A 99 -3.90 -26.04 -16.68
N ASN A 100 -3.65 -24.89 -16.06
CA ASN A 100 -4.53 -23.71 -16.08
C ASN A 100 -4.27 -22.77 -17.27
N CYS A 101 -3.56 -23.26 -18.31
CA CYS A 101 -3.23 -22.51 -19.52
C CYS A 101 -2.36 -21.26 -19.32
N CYS A 102 -1.71 -21.13 -18.16
CA CYS A 102 -0.63 -20.17 -17.97
C CYS A 102 0.65 -20.72 -18.58
N ILE A 103 0.86 -20.45 -19.87
CA ILE A 103 2.03 -20.92 -20.63
C ILE A 103 3.15 -19.87 -20.72
N ILE A 104 2.93 -18.67 -20.16
CA ILE A 104 3.87 -17.55 -20.25
C ILE A 104 4.53 -17.35 -18.88
N PHE A 105 5.87 -17.36 -18.88
CA PHE A 105 6.68 -16.96 -17.75
C PHE A 105 7.28 -15.59 -18.01
N ASP A 106 6.97 -14.62 -17.15
CA ASP A 106 7.50 -13.26 -17.18
C ASP A 106 8.69 -13.20 -16.23
N ASN A 107 9.91 -13.04 -16.76
CA ASN A 107 11.14 -13.05 -15.96
C ASN A 107 11.30 -11.80 -15.10
N LEU A 108 10.68 -10.68 -15.48
CA LEU A 108 10.81 -9.42 -14.77
C LEU A 108 9.85 -9.36 -13.57
N SER A 109 8.60 -9.80 -13.75
CA SER A 109 7.71 -10.08 -12.61
C SER A 109 8.02 -11.39 -11.88
N TYR A 110 8.90 -12.21 -12.47
CA TYR A 110 9.30 -13.55 -12.02
C TYR A 110 8.10 -14.45 -11.70
N SER A 111 7.14 -14.51 -12.63
CA SER A 111 5.85 -15.16 -12.38
C SER A 111 5.24 -15.83 -13.61
N TRP A 112 4.43 -16.86 -13.34
CA TRP A 112 3.52 -17.43 -14.35
C TRP A 112 2.30 -16.54 -14.50
N VAL A 113 2.00 -16.18 -15.75
CA VAL A 113 0.94 -15.23 -16.10
C VAL A 113 -0.04 -15.81 -17.10
N GLN A 114 -1.32 -15.46 -16.94
CA GLN A 114 -2.35 -15.73 -17.94
C GLN A 114 -2.08 -14.90 -19.20
N PRO A 115 -2.29 -15.43 -20.42
CA PRO A 115 -2.09 -14.67 -21.66
C PRO A 115 -2.85 -13.34 -21.72
N ALA A 116 -4.04 -13.28 -21.11
CA ALA A 116 -4.85 -12.06 -21.08
C ALA A 116 -4.24 -10.91 -20.27
N CYS A 117 -3.40 -11.23 -19.26
CA CYS A 117 -2.73 -10.24 -18.40
C CYS A 117 -1.22 -10.14 -18.70
N HIS A 118 -0.77 -10.66 -19.84
CA HIS A 118 0.62 -10.57 -20.25
C HIS A 118 0.86 -9.30 -21.08
N HIS A 119 1.96 -8.60 -20.79
CA HIS A 119 2.33 -7.34 -21.44
C HIS A 119 3.64 -7.51 -22.23
N PRO A 120 3.63 -8.20 -23.38
CA PRO A 120 4.84 -8.63 -24.06
C PRO A 120 5.68 -7.46 -24.58
N LEU A 121 5.04 -6.42 -25.11
CA LEU A 121 5.74 -5.23 -25.63
C LEU A 121 6.40 -4.43 -24.51
N LEU A 122 5.69 -4.27 -23.38
CA LEU A 122 6.23 -3.61 -22.19
C LEU A 122 7.41 -4.39 -21.62
N LEU A 123 7.25 -5.70 -21.42
CA LEU A 123 8.30 -6.58 -20.93
C LEU A 123 9.54 -6.49 -21.81
N LYS A 124 9.37 -6.61 -23.14
CA LYS A 124 10.46 -6.50 -24.10
C LYS A 124 11.16 -5.14 -24.01
N ASN A 125 10.43 -4.04 -23.87
CA ASN A 125 11.02 -2.71 -23.73
C ASN A 125 11.92 -2.60 -22.49
N PHE A 126 11.56 -3.22 -21.37
CA PHE A 126 12.45 -3.28 -20.20
C PHE A 126 13.66 -4.20 -20.43
N GLN A 127 13.45 -5.38 -21.03
CA GLN A 127 14.54 -6.32 -21.36
C GLN A 127 15.56 -5.72 -22.34
N ASP A 128 15.12 -4.91 -23.31
CA ASP A 128 15.98 -4.23 -24.28
C ASP A 128 16.84 -3.12 -23.63
N ARG A 129 16.42 -2.57 -22.48
CA ARG A 129 17.15 -1.53 -21.75
C ARG A 129 18.30 -2.09 -20.92
N HIS A 130 18.12 -3.28 -20.36
CA HIS A 130 19.11 -3.92 -19.51
C HIS A 130 18.87 -5.43 -19.39
N GLU A 131 19.93 -6.21 -19.59
CA GLU A 131 19.90 -7.66 -19.41
C GLU A 131 20.13 -8.00 -17.92
N ILE A 132 19.11 -8.56 -17.26
CA ILE A 132 19.24 -9.08 -15.90
C ILE A 132 19.87 -10.47 -15.91
N GLY A 133 20.97 -10.64 -15.18
CA GLY A 133 21.52 -11.94 -14.83
C GLY A 133 20.78 -12.61 -13.67
N TYR A 134 20.64 -13.93 -13.77
CA TYR A 134 20.13 -14.78 -12.71
C TYR A 134 21.15 -15.85 -12.32
N TYR A 135 21.15 -16.29 -11.06
CA TYR A 135 22.21 -17.09 -10.47
C TYR A 135 21.67 -18.10 -9.45
N TYR A 136 22.34 -19.24 -9.33
CA TYR A 136 22.08 -20.26 -8.31
C TYR A 136 22.57 -19.87 -6.91
N SER A 137 23.56 -18.97 -6.82
CA SER A 137 24.25 -18.59 -5.58
C SER A 137 24.07 -17.11 -5.26
N PRO A 138 23.96 -16.72 -3.98
CA PRO A 138 23.88 -15.30 -3.60
C PRO A 138 25.17 -14.53 -3.91
N THR A 139 26.29 -15.23 -4.13
CA THR A 139 27.56 -14.61 -4.54
C THR A 139 27.55 -14.11 -5.98
N ARG A 140 26.61 -14.59 -6.82
CA ARG A 140 26.45 -14.20 -8.24
C ARG A 140 27.74 -14.32 -9.05
N SER A 141 28.50 -15.39 -8.80
CA SER A 141 29.71 -15.66 -9.59
C SER A 141 29.34 -16.08 -11.02
N PRO A 142 30.20 -15.85 -12.01
CA PRO A 142 29.93 -16.25 -13.40
C PRO A 142 29.57 -17.73 -13.55
N GLU A 143 30.18 -18.62 -12.77
CA GLU A 143 29.94 -20.06 -12.78
C GLU A 143 28.54 -20.43 -12.24
N SER A 144 27.95 -19.56 -11.44
CA SER A 144 26.61 -19.74 -10.89
C SER A 144 25.51 -19.12 -11.78
N ARG A 145 25.86 -18.47 -12.89
CA ARG A 145 24.91 -17.82 -13.81
C ARG A 145 24.03 -18.87 -14.48
N ILE A 146 22.72 -18.61 -14.47
CA ILE A 146 21.70 -19.44 -15.09
C ILE A 146 21.48 -18.94 -16.53
N PRO A 147 21.49 -19.80 -17.56
CA PRO A 147 21.13 -19.41 -18.91
C PRO A 147 19.71 -18.82 -18.97
N ILE A 148 19.54 -17.75 -19.75
CA ILE A 148 18.25 -17.03 -19.80
C ILE A 148 17.12 -17.93 -20.31
N GLU A 149 17.42 -18.87 -21.21
CA GLU A 149 16.44 -19.83 -21.73
C GLU A 149 15.87 -20.70 -20.59
N GLU A 150 16.71 -21.06 -19.61
CA GLU A 150 16.29 -21.86 -18.47
C GLU A 150 15.45 -21.06 -17.46
N ILE A 151 15.70 -19.76 -17.36
CA ILE A 151 14.85 -18.82 -16.62
C ILE A 151 13.50 -18.67 -17.31
N MET A 152 13.48 -18.46 -18.63
CA MET A 152 12.26 -18.30 -19.42
C MET A 152 11.39 -19.57 -19.44
N ASP A 153 11.97 -20.75 -19.25
CA ASP A 153 11.22 -22.00 -19.08
C ASP A 153 10.49 -22.11 -17.72
N GLY A 154 10.73 -21.18 -16.80
CA GLY A 154 10.11 -21.12 -15.49
C GLY A 154 10.39 -22.37 -14.65
N ARG A 155 11.61 -22.93 -14.75
CA ARG A 155 12.00 -24.17 -14.05
C ARG A 155 12.57 -23.94 -12.66
N HIS A 156 12.97 -22.72 -12.33
CA HIS A 156 13.67 -22.39 -11.09
C HIS A 156 12.74 -21.66 -10.11
N PRO A 157 12.25 -22.29 -9.02
CA PRO A 157 11.30 -21.65 -8.11
C PRO A 157 11.88 -20.47 -7.33
N SER A 158 13.19 -20.43 -7.13
CA SER A 158 13.89 -19.35 -6.43
C SER A 158 15.28 -19.21 -7.00
N VAL A 159 15.68 -18.00 -7.37
CA VAL A 159 17.02 -17.69 -7.89
C VAL A 159 17.47 -16.35 -7.32
N PHE A 160 18.74 -16.04 -7.51
CA PHE A 160 19.30 -14.73 -7.21
C PHE A 160 19.45 -13.93 -8.49
N ALA A 161 19.16 -12.65 -8.47
CA ALA A 161 19.30 -11.77 -9.63
C ALA A 161 20.33 -10.65 -9.37
N ASP A 162 20.68 -9.93 -10.42
CA ASP A 162 21.43 -8.68 -10.32
C ASP A 162 20.69 -7.64 -9.45
N GLN A 163 21.41 -6.65 -8.91
CA GLN A 163 20.81 -5.68 -7.97
C GLN A 163 19.75 -4.83 -8.67
N GLU A 164 19.98 -4.56 -9.95
CA GLU A 164 19.15 -3.80 -10.87
C GLU A 164 17.79 -4.47 -11.11
N GLN A 165 17.67 -5.77 -10.85
CA GLN A 165 16.41 -6.49 -11.06
C GLN A 165 15.27 -5.90 -10.22
N HIS A 166 15.53 -5.54 -8.96
CA HIS A 166 14.48 -5.08 -8.05
C HIS A 166 13.91 -3.70 -8.43
N PRO A 167 14.72 -2.64 -8.66
CA PRO A 167 14.17 -1.37 -9.13
C PRO A 167 13.55 -1.48 -10.52
N MET A 168 14.09 -2.31 -11.42
CA MET A 168 13.46 -2.53 -12.73
C MET A 168 12.12 -3.27 -12.63
N HIS A 169 12.02 -4.27 -11.75
CA HIS A 169 10.76 -4.93 -11.42
C HIS A 169 9.73 -3.92 -10.91
N CYS A 170 10.10 -3.09 -9.95
CA CYS A 170 9.19 -2.08 -9.39
C CYS A 170 8.70 -1.09 -10.46
N ALA A 171 9.61 -0.58 -11.30
CA ALA A 171 9.23 0.30 -12.41
C ALA A 171 8.31 -0.40 -13.43
N PHE A 172 8.59 -1.68 -13.74
CA PHE A 172 7.77 -2.48 -14.65
C PHE A 172 6.37 -2.73 -14.09
N MET A 173 6.24 -3.08 -12.81
CA MET A 173 4.94 -3.34 -12.18
C MET A 173 4.05 -2.10 -12.16
N LEU A 174 4.62 -0.91 -11.90
CA LEU A 174 3.89 0.35 -11.99
C LEU A 174 3.46 0.67 -13.42
N ALA A 175 4.36 0.49 -14.40
CA ALA A 175 4.04 0.70 -15.81
C ALA A 175 2.95 -0.25 -16.30
N LYS A 176 3.01 -1.52 -15.88
CA LYS A 176 2.04 -2.57 -16.20
C LYS A 176 0.65 -2.23 -15.66
N LEU A 177 0.56 -1.76 -14.41
CA LEU A 177 -0.70 -1.27 -13.83
C LEU A 177 -1.29 -0.11 -14.64
N HIS A 178 -0.45 0.89 -14.96
CA HIS A 178 -0.90 2.06 -15.70
C HIS A 178 -1.35 1.71 -17.12
N GLU A 179 -0.60 0.86 -17.83
CA GLU A 179 -0.96 0.39 -19.17
C GLU A 179 -2.31 -0.35 -19.16
N ALA A 180 -2.53 -1.23 -18.19
CA ALA A 180 -3.80 -1.94 -18.05
C ALA A 180 -4.97 -0.97 -17.80
N PHE A 181 -4.76 0.05 -16.96
CA PHE A 181 -5.76 1.08 -16.69
C PHE A 181 -6.12 1.89 -17.94
N VAL A 182 -5.11 2.37 -18.69
CA VAL A 182 -5.31 3.17 -19.90
C VAL A 182 -6.03 2.36 -20.99
N ASN A 183 -5.67 1.09 -21.14
CA ASN A 183 -6.22 0.22 -22.18
C ASN A 183 -7.56 -0.42 -21.78
N GLY A 184 -7.97 -0.30 -20.51
CA GLY A 184 -9.10 -1.06 -19.98
C GLY A 184 -8.87 -2.57 -20.11
N SER A 185 -7.63 -3.04 -19.94
CA SER A 185 -7.24 -4.45 -20.01
C SER A 185 -7.35 -5.12 -18.63
N PRO A 186 -7.48 -6.45 -18.55
CA PRO A 186 -7.48 -7.14 -17.27
C PRO A 186 -6.12 -7.01 -16.58
N THR A 187 -6.13 -7.02 -15.26
CA THR A 187 -4.92 -6.92 -14.43
C THR A 187 -4.67 -8.22 -13.69
N ASP A 188 -3.41 -8.51 -13.41
CA ASP A 188 -3.09 -9.56 -12.46
C ASP A 188 -3.13 -9.08 -11.00
N ASN A 189 -3.17 -10.04 -10.07
CA ASN A 189 -3.21 -9.73 -8.64
C ASN A 189 -1.93 -9.10 -8.10
N LEU A 190 -0.78 -9.19 -8.78
CA LEU A 190 0.46 -8.58 -8.28
C LEU A 190 0.42 -7.06 -8.44
N VAL A 191 -0.13 -6.55 -9.54
CA VAL A 191 -0.25 -5.09 -9.76
C VAL A 191 -1.43 -4.44 -9.02
N ARG A 192 -2.40 -5.23 -8.57
CA ARG A 192 -3.62 -4.73 -7.91
C ARG A 192 -3.48 -4.49 -6.40
N ILE A 193 -2.41 -4.99 -5.79
CA ILE A 193 -2.18 -4.88 -4.34
C ILE A 193 -1.57 -3.51 -4.04
N GLN A 194 -2.24 -2.71 -3.22
CA GLN A 194 -1.78 -1.36 -2.86
C GLN A 194 -0.45 -1.43 -2.13
N GLU A 195 -0.30 -2.36 -1.19
CA GLU A 195 0.93 -2.57 -0.43
C GLU A 195 2.13 -2.88 -1.36
N HIS A 196 1.87 -3.50 -2.51
CA HIS A 196 2.92 -3.76 -3.51
C HIS A 196 3.32 -2.47 -4.24
N THR A 197 2.36 -1.57 -4.51
CA THR A 197 2.64 -0.24 -5.06
C THR A 197 3.45 0.60 -4.09
N GLU A 198 3.09 0.62 -2.80
CA GLU A 198 3.81 1.33 -1.75
C GLU A 198 5.27 0.83 -1.64
N HIS A 199 5.47 -0.49 -1.57
CA HIS A 199 6.81 -1.10 -1.63
C HIS A 199 7.59 -0.70 -2.89
N CYS A 200 6.95 -0.70 -4.05
CA CYS A 200 7.60 -0.26 -5.29
C CYS A 200 8.04 1.20 -5.22
N THR A 201 7.25 2.07 -4.60
CA THR A 201 7.62 3.49 -4.45
C THR A 201 8.81 3.69 -3.52
N GLU A 202 8.88 2.95 -2.41
CA GLU A 202 10.04 2.97 -1.50
C GLU A 202 11.33 2.57 -2.24
N ILE A 203 11.29 1.47 -3.00
CA ILE A 203 12.45 0.98 -3.77
C ILE A 203 12.91 1.98 -4.83
N LEU A 204 11.97 2.62 -5.54
CA LEU A 204 12.31 3.59 -6.59
C LEU A 204 12.87 4.90 -6.03
N LEU A 205 12.49 5.26 -4.80
CA LEU A 205 12.96 6.48 -4.13
C LEU A 205 14.14 6.24 -3.20
N ASP A 206 14.57 4.99 -3.01
CA ASP A 206 15.59 4.61 -2.03
C ASP A 206 16.91 5.41 -2.19
N SER A 207 17.35 5.62 -3.43
CA SER A 207 18.55 6.42 -3.74
C SER A 207 18.51 7.87 -3.25
N TRP A 208 17.32 8.40 -2.93
CA TRP A 208 17.11 9.77 -2.46
C TRP A 208 16.71 9.80 -0.98
N LEU A 209 15.73 8.98 -0.61
CA LEU A 209 15.08 9.04 0.70
C LEU A 209 15.72 8.11 1.73
N HIS A 210 16.43 7.06 1.30
CA HIS A 210 17.05 6.06 2.18
C HIS A 210 16.07 5.49 3.23
N GLU A 211 14.78 5.40 2.85
CA GLU A 211 13.71 4.87 3.69
C GLU A 211 13.83 3.37 3.86
N VAL A 212 14.50 2.70 2.92
CA VAL A 212 14.84 1.29 3.02
C VAL A 212 16.11 1.18 3.89
N PRO A 213 16.07 0.46 5.02
CA PRO A 213 17.25 0.31 5.86
C PRO A 213 18.43 -0.23 5.05
N PRO A 214 19.67 0.24 5.30
CA PRO A 214 20.85 -0.29 4.66
C PRO A 214 20.89 -1.80 4.87
N CYS A 215 21.31 -2.43 3.80
CA CYS A 215 21.14 -3.82 3.47
C CYS A 215 21.41 -4.85 4.58
N THR A 216 20.42 -5.08 5.45
CA THR A 216 20.49 -6.01 6.61
C THR A 216 19.36 -7.05 6.59
N ARG A 217 18.33 -6.85 5.76
CA ARG A 217 17.23 -7.81 5.53
C ARG A 217 17.62 -8.76 4.38
N LYS A 218 17.48 -10.08 4.60
CA LYS A 218 17.78 -11.14 3.61
C LYS A 218 17.12 -10.98 2.24
N ASP A 219 16.07 -10.16 2.17
CA ASP A 219 15.19 -10.04 1.01
C ASP A 219 15.52 -8.83 0.12
N GLY A 220 16.33 -7.87 0.58
CA GLY A 220 16.58 -6.58 -0.11
C GLY A 220 17.95 -6.41 -0.76
N CYS A 221 18.92 -7.27 -0.44
CA CYS A 221 20.34 -7.06 -0.81
C CYS A 221 20.86 -8.10 -1.78
N ILE A 222 20.27 -9.27 -1.59
CA ILE A 222 20.35 -10.38 -2.48
C ILE A 222 19.01 -10.31 -3.19
N SER A 223 18.99 -9.98 -4.48
CA SER A 223 17.76 -9.96 -5.29
C SER A 223 17.25 -11.38 -5.47
N ARG A 224 16.92 -12.05 -4.37
CA ARG A 224 16.33 -13.38 -4.38
C ARG A 224 14.91 -13.18 -4.88
N VAL A 225 14.68 -13.61 -6.11
CA VAL A 225 13.35 -13.62 -6.71
C VAL A 225 12.74 -15.00 -6.50
N ASN A 226 11.49 -15.02 -6.07
CA ASN A 226 10.73 -16.25 -5.87
C ASN A 226 9.59 -16.28 -6.85
N MET A 227 9.41 -17.44 -7.47
CA MET A 227 8.43 -17.66 -8.51
C MET A 227 7.03 -17.44 -7.96
N ALA A 228 6.31 -16.51 -8.56
CA ALA A 228 4.90 -16.28 -8.26
C ALA A 228 3.98 -16.90 -9.31
N TYR A 229 2.73 -17.11 -8.92
CA TYR A 229 1.67 -17.62 -9.78
C TYR A 229 0.51 -16.65 -9.68
N THR A 230 0.20 -15.98 -10.78
CA THR A 230 -0.75 -14.86 -10.75
C THR A 230 -2.19 -15.33 -10.99
N SER A 231 -3.15 -14.51 -10.60
CA SER A 231 -4.54 -14.58 -11.04
C SER A 231 -4.88 -13.36 -11.89
N CYS A 232 -5.69 -13.54 -12.92
CA CYS A 232 -5.99 -12.52 -13.92
C CYS A 232 -7.49 -12.26 -14.03
N GLY A 233 -7.89 -11.00 -14.13
CA GLY A 233 -9.31 -10.63 -14.27
C GLY A 233 -9.52 -9.13 -14.46
N TYR A 234 -10.76 -8.79 -14.80
CA TYR A 234 -11.24 -7.42 -14.72
C TYR A 234 -11.71 -7.17 -13.28
N PHE A 235 -11.14 -6.13 -12.67
CA PHE A 235 -11.48 -5.74 -11.30
C PHE A 235 -11.95 -4.29 -11.21
#